data_AF-A0AAN8JJR0-F1
#
_entry.id   AF-A0AAN8JJR0-F1
#
_cell.length_a   1.000
_cell.length_b   1.000
_cell.length_c   1.000
_cell.angle_alpha   90.00
_cell.angle_beta   90.00
_cell.angle_gamma   90.00
#
_symmetry.space_group_name_H-M   'P 1'
#
loop_
_entity.id
_entity.type
_entity.pdbx_description
1 polymer ?
#
loop_
_entity_poly.entity_id
_entity_poly.type
_entity_poly.pdbx_seq_one_letter_code
_entity_poly.pdbx_strand_id
1 'polypeptide(L)'
;MKLFSLSVSYKSPDGKVQQLKSAHELSSFGYFQRGSIREFMEFTSKIIVERTAVCSRASVKEQDYICHVSVRSDNLAGVVIADHEYPQRVAHTLINKVLDEFTSKISKQQWPVLKESEVNFTTLPDYLQKYQNPKESDAMTRIQSDLDETKIILYNTMESVLQRGEKLDDLVEKSEGLSTQSKTFYKTAKKTNSCCVIL
;
A
#
# COMPACT_ATOMS: atom_id res chain seq x y z
N MET A 1 2.73 16.41 -1.49
CA MET A 1 2.14 15.56 -2.56
C MET A 1 3.20 14.66 -3.19
N LYS A 2 3.41 13.46 -2.65
CA LYS A 2 4.29 12.41 -3.17
C LYS A 2 3.62 11.04 -3.07
N LEU A 3 4.02 10.14 -3.96
CA LEU A 3 3.77 8.72 -3.84
C LEU A 3 5.03 8.04 -3.29
N PHE A 4 4.87 7.21 -2.27
CA PHE A 4 6.00 6.53 -1.61
C PHE A 4 6.11 5.06 -1.98
N SER A 5 4.98 4.38 -2.14
CA SER A 5 4.96 2.96 -2.50
C SER A 5 3.79 2.66 -3.42
N LEU A 6 4.03 1.76 -4.36
CA LEU A 6 3.03 1.13 -5.20
C LEU A 6 3.32 -0.38 -5.17
N SER A 7 2.34 -1.17 -4.76
CA SER A 7 2.47 -2.62 -4.70
C SER A 7 1.26 -3.34 -5.28
N VAL A 8 1.53 -4.52 -5.84
CA VAL A 8 0.54 -5.48 -6.33
C VAL A 8 0.70 -6.76 -5.54
N SER A 9 -0.42 -7.23 -5.01
CA SER A 9 -0.49 -8.40 -4.13
C SER A 9 -1.66 -9.29 -4.53
N TYR A 10 -1.53 -10.58 -4.27
CA TYR A 10 -2.61 -11.56 -4.40
C TYR A 10 -3.15 -11.92 -3.03
N LYS A 11 -4.47 -11.83 -2.86
CA LYS A 11 -5.18 -12.29 -1.67
C LYS A 11 -5.68 -13.71 -1.91
N SER A 12 -5.22 -14.68 -1.14
CA SER A 12 -5.77 -16.03 -1.23
C SER A 12 -7.20 -16.06 -0.67
N PRO A 13 -8.04 -17.02 -1.09
CA PRO A 13 -9.36 -17.23 -0.49
C PRO A 13 -9.31 -17.44 1.03
N ASP A 14 -8.22 -17.98 1.55
CA ASP A 14 -7.96 -18.16 3.00
C ASP A 14 -7.60 -16.85 3.71
N GLY A 15 -7.56 -15.72 3.00
CA GLY A 15 -7.23 -14.40 3.53
C GLY A 15 -5.73 -14.11 3.61
N LYS A 16 -4.85 -15.04 3.26
CA LYS A 16 -3.40 -14.81 3.26
C LYS A 16 -3.01 -13.93 2.07
N VAL A 17 -2.12 -12.98 2.29
CA VAL A 17 -1.65 -12.08 1.24
C VAL A 17 -0.23 -12.41 0.82
N GLN A 18 -0.05 -12.53 -0.49
CA GLN A 18 1.23 -12.74 -1.16
C GLN A 18 1.56 -11.50 -2.00
N GLN A 19 2.67 -10.85 -1.67
CA GLN A 19 3.17 -9.75 -2.47
C GLN A 19 3.73 -10.28 -3.79
N LEU A 20 3.24 -9.74 -4.90
CA LEU A 20 3.69 -10.13 -6.25
C LEU A 20 4.76 -9.19 -6.77
N LYS A 21 4.57 -7.88 -6.60
CA LYS A 21 5.57 -6.89 -7.00
C LYS A 21 5.38 -5.59 -6.23
N SER A 22 6.50 -4.94 -5.93
CA SER A 22 6.51 -3.64 -5.27
C SER A 22 7.47 -2.67 -5.95
N ALA A 23 7.15 -1.38 -5.89
CA ALA A 23 8.04 -0.28 -6.22
C ALA A 23 7.94 0.79 -5.12
N HIS A 24 9.08 1.39 -4.82
CA HIS A 24 9.22 2.32 -3.71
C HIS A 24 9.98 3.55 -4.17
N GLU A 25 9.53 4.72 -3.72
CA GLU A 25 10.28 5.95 -3.83
C GLU A 25 10.46 6.58 -2.45
N LEU A 26 11.69 6.50 -1.94
CA LEU A 26 12.08 6.82 -0.57
C LEU A 26 13.15 7.91 -0.53
N SER A 27 13.40 8.60 -1.64
CA SER A 27 14.41 9.65 -1.75
C SER A 27 14.24 10.79 -0.74
N SER A 28 13.00 11.06 -0.30
CA SER A 28 12.68 12.06 0.74
C SER A 28 13.14 11.67 2.14
N PHE A 29 13.40 10.40 2.41
CA PHE A 29 13.82 9.92 3.72
C PHE A 29 15.34 9.83 3.82
N GLY A 30 15.85 9.95 5.05
CA GLY A 30 17.27 9.81 5.35
C GLY A 30 17.79 8.44 4.91
N TYR A 31 18.96 8.40 4.26
CA TYR A 31 19.51 7.21 3.62
C TYR A 31 19.48 5.95 4.51
N PHE A 32 19.87 6.08 5.78
CA PHE A 32 19.92 4.97 6.74
C PHE A 32 18.56 4.49 7.24
N GLN A 33 17.49 5.26 7.05
CA GLN A 33 16.13 4.91 7.46
C GLN A 33 15.33 4.24 6.33
N ARG A 34 15.76 4.40 5.07
CA ARG A 34 15.04 3.92 3.89
C ARG A 34 14.77 2.41 3.93
N GLY A 35 15.72 1.62 4.40
CA GLY A 35 15.54 0.17 4.57
C GLY A 35 14.37 -0.16 5.50
N SER A 36 14.35 0.47 6.68
CA SER A 36 13.27 0.25 7.64
C SER A 36 11.92 0.76 7.15
N ILE A 37 11.89 1.94 6.52
CA ILE A 37 10.66 2.52 5.99
C ILE A 37 10.08 1.64 4.88
N ARG A 38 10.93 1.08 4.01
CA ARG A 38 10.50 0.13 2.98
C ARG A 38 9.81 -1.08 3.60
N GLU A 39 10.46 -1.73 4.56
CA GLU A 39 9.90 -2.90 5.25
C GLU A 39 8.55 -2.58 5.92
N PHE A 40 8.41 -1.38 6.51
CA PHE A 40 7.13 -0.94 7.08
C PHE A 40 6.06 -0.70 6.03
N MET A 41 6.39 -0.12 4.88
CA MET A 41 5.43 0.08 3.78
C MET A 41 4.92 -1.24 3.23
N GLU A 42 5.81 -2.23 3.05
CA GLU A 42 5.45 -3.58 2.62
C GLU A 42 4.58 -4.29 3.67
N PHE A 43 4.96 -4.21 4.94
CA PHE A 43 4.19 -4.76 6.07
C PHE A 43 2.78 -4.14 6.17
N THR A 44 2.68 -2.82 6.13
CA THR A 44 1.42 -2.09 6.18
C THR A 44 0.54 -2.44 4.98
N SER A 45 1.12 -2.49 3.76
CA SER A 45 0.39 -2.89 2.55
C SER A 45 -0.21 -4.28 2.70
N LYS A 46 0.53 -5.24 3.27
CA LYS A 46 0.05 -6.60 3.52
C LYS A 46 -1.14 -6.61 4.48
N ILE A 47 -1.04 -5.94 5.63
CA ILE A 47 -2.13 -5.89 6.63
C ILE A 47 -3.40 -5.29 6.01
N ILE A 48 -3.28 -4.16 5.32
CA ILE A 48 -4.44 -3.48 4.74
C ILE A 48 -5.16 -4.41 3.75
N VAL A 49 -4.44 -5.13 2.90
CA VAL A 49 -5.04 -6.07 1.94
C VAL A 49 -5.69 -7.27 2.66
N GLU A 50 -5.07 -7.79 3.72
CA GLU A 50 -5.66 -8.88 4.53
C GLU A 50 -7.01 -8.47 5.11
N ARG A 51 -7.14 -7.22 5.58
CA ARG A 51 -8.37 -6.71 6.23
C ARG A 51 -9.41 -6.16 5.28
N THR A 52 -9.02 -5.76 4.08
CA THR A 52 -9.95 -5.24 3.07
C THR A 52 -10.75 -6.37 2.43
N ALA A 53 -12.08 -6.27 2.38
CA ALA A 53 -12.92 -7.28 1.77
C ALA A 53 -12.66 -7.40 0.25
N VAL A 54 -12.92 -8.57 -0.32
CA VAL A 54 -12.85 -8.76 -1.78
C VAL A 54 -13.91 -7.88 -2.45
N CYS A 55 -13.59 -7.34 -3.63
CA CYS A 55 -14.46 -6.40 -4.35
C CYS A 55 -14.74 -5.11 -3.56
N SER A 56 -13.78 -4.65 -2.76
CA SER A 56 -13.90 -3.41 -2.00
C SER A 56 -12.68 -2.51 -2.15
N ARG A 57 -12.90 -1.22 -1.92
CA ARG A 57 -11.88 -0.19 -1.91
C ARG A 57 -11.88 0.49 -0.56
N ALA A 58 -10.69 0.73 -0.04
CA ALA A 58 -10.53 1.44 1.21
C ALA A 58 -9.37 2.43 1.13
N SER A 59 -9.42 3.43 1.99
CA SER A 59 -8.34 4.38 2.24
C SER A 59 -8.10 4.42 3.73
N VAL A 60 -6.86 4.22 4.15
CA VAL A 60 -6.45 4.21 5.55
C VAL A 60 -5.53 5.39 5.77
N LYS A 61 -6.02 6.39 6.51
CA LYS A 61 -5.20 7.53 6.93
C LYS A 61 -4.38 7.12 8.15
N GLU A 62 -3.12 7.52 8.18
CA GLU A 62 -2.24 7.35 9.33
C GLU A 62 -1.31 8.58 9.39
N GLN A 63 -1.56 9.48 10.34
CA GLN A 63 -0.86 10.76 10.47
C GLN A 63 -0.92 11.58 9.15
N ASP A 64 0.23 11.91 8.59
CA ASP A 64 0.37 12.67 7.34
C ASP A 64 0.31 11.80 6.07
N TYR A 65 0.22 10.49 6.23
CA TYR A 65 0.18 9.51 5.15
C TYR A 65 -1.23 8.95 4.94
N ILE A 66 -1.50 8.52 3.72
CA ILE A 66 -2.72 7.80 3.36
C ILE A 66 -2.36 6.58 2.52
N CYS A 67 -2.97 5.45 2.84
CA CYS A 67 -2.82 4.19 2.14
C CYS A 67 -4.11 3.88 1.40
N HIS A 68 -4.09 3.93 0.07
CA HIS A 68 -5.22 3.57 -0.78
C HIS A 68 -5.09 2.11 -1.19
N VAL A 69 -6.15 1.33 -1.01
CA VAL A 69 -6.21 -0.08 -1.38
C VAL A 69 -7.43 -0.36 -2.25
N SER A 70 -7.26 -1.23 -3.24
CA SER A 70 -8.35 -1.78 -4.03
C SER A 70 -8.16 -3.28 -4.19
N VAL A 71 -9.12 -4.08 -3.72
CA VAL A 71 -9.14 -5.53 -3.89
C VAL A 71 -10.20 -5.88 -4.92
N ARG A 72 -9.77 -6.44 -6.06
CA ARG A 72 -10.66 -6.86 -7.16
C ARG A 72 -11.37 -8.17 -6.84
N SER A 73 -12.41 -8.48 -7.62
CA SER A 73 -13.18 -9.72 -7.52
C SER A 73 -12.38 -10.99 -7.84
N ASP A 74 -11.26 -10.89 -8.55
CA ASP A 74 -10.32 -11.98 -8.81
C ASP A 74 -9.23 -12.11 -7.75
N ASN A 75 -9.40 -11.43 -6.61
CA ASN A 75 -8.49 -11.37 -5.48
C ASN A 75 -7.11 -10.75 -5.77
N LEU A 76 -6.96 -10.05 -6.88
CA LEU A 76 -5.81 -9.19 -7.10
C LEU A 76 -6.02 -7.86 -6.36
N ALA A 77 -5.01 -7.45 -5.60
CA ALA A 77 -5.03 -6.25 -4.80
C ALA A 77 -3.92 -5.29 -5.22
N GLY A 78 -4.23 -4.01 -5.25
CA GLY A 78 -3.25 -2.95 -5.43
C GLY A 78 -3.27 -2.00 -4.26
N VAL A 79 -2.09 -1.60 -3.80
CA VAL A 79 -1.92 -0.64 -2.71
C VAL A 79 -1.03 0.50 -3.17
N VAL A 80 -1.43 1.72 -2.85
CA VAL A 80 -0.64 2.94 -3.02
C VAL A 80 -0.52 3.64 -1.68
N ILE A 81 0.71 3.98 -1.29
CA ILE A 81 0.98 4.80 -0.11
C ILE A 81 1.43 6.18 -0.58
N ALA A 82 0.76 7.22 -0.10
CA ALA A 82 0.95 8.60 -0.52
C ALA A 82 0.86 9.57 0.67
N ASP A 83 1.22 10.82 0.44
CA ASP A 83 0.83 11.92 1.34
C ASP A 83 -0.70 12.05 1.37
N HIS A 84 -1.27 12.45 2.51
CA HIS A 84 -2.72 12.69 2.64
C HIS A 84 -3.27 13.78 1.70
N GLU A 85 -2.41 14.68 1.22
CA GLU A 85 -2.76 15.71 0.23
C GLU A 85 -2.91 15.13 -1.19
N TYR A 86 -2.40 13.93 -1.45
CA TYR A 86 -2.44 13.33 -2.78
C TYR A 86 -3.89 12.99 -3.17
N PRO A 87 -4.34 13.28 -4.41
CA PRO A 87 -5.74 13.15 -4.76
C PRO A 87 -6.14 11.68 -4.81
N GLN A 88 -7.09 11.29 -3.95
CA GLN A 88 -7.59 9.92 -3.84
C GLN A 88 -8.06 9.34 -5.19
N ARG A 89 -8.72 10.15 -6.03
CA ARG A 89 -9.16 9.74 -7.36
C ARG A 89 -8.00 9.28 -8.23
N VAL A 90 -6.89 10.03 -8.25
CA VAL A 90 -5.72 9.72 -9.04
C VAL A 90 -5.04 8.46 -8.51
N ALA A 91 -4.98 8.26 -7.19
CA ALA A 91 -4.42 7.05 -6.58
C ALA A 91 -5.20 5.78 -6.97
N HIS A 92 -6.54 5.79 -6.87
CA HIS A 92 -7.34 4.63 -7.29
C HIS A 92 -7.33 4.41 -8.81
N THR A 93 -7.23 5.46 -9.61
CA THR A 93 -7.03 5.36 -11.06
C THR A 93 -5.71 4.65 -11.39
N LEU A 94 -4.63 5.05 -10.72
CA LEU A 94 -3.33 4.41 -10.85
C LEU A 94 -3.41 2.93 -10.48
N ILE A 95 -4.04 2.60 -9.34
CA ILE A 95 -4.22 1.21 -8.90
C ILE A 95 -4.92 0.40 -9.98
N ASN A 96 -6.08 0.83 -10.48
CA ASN A 96 -6.81 0.08 -11.50
C ASN A 96 -5.99 -0.16 -12.76
N LYS A 97 -5.30 0.89 -13.25
CA LYS A 97 -4.45 0.79 -14.43
C LYS A 97 -3.33 -0.24 -14.27
N VAL A 98 -2.65 -0.22 -13.11
CA VAL A 98 -1.57 -1.15 -12.80
C VAL A 98 -2.10 -2.58 -12.69
N LEU A 99 -3.27 -2.77 -12.06
CA LEU A 99 -3.90 -4.09 -11.94
C LEU A 99 -4.33 -4.63 -13.30
N ASP A 100 -4.92 -3.81 -14.17
CA ASP A 100 -5.31 -4.21 -15.53
C ASP A 100 -4.09 -4.61 -16.36
N GLU A 101 -3.03 -3.80 -16.35
CA GLU A 101 -1.80 -4.14 -17.06
C GLU A 101 -1.14 -5.40 -16.50
N PHE A 102 -1.16 -5.59 -15.17
CA PHE A 102 -0.64 -6.79 -14.53
C PHE A 102 -1.39 -8.04 -15.00
N THR A 103 -2.73 -8.00 -15.03
CA THR A 103 -3.54 -9.12 -15.52
C THR A 103 -3.35 -9.41 -17.01
N SER A 104 -2.96 -8.41 -17.81
CA SER A 104 -2.66 -8.58 -19.23
C SER A 104 -1.34 -9.31 -19.50
N LYS A 105 -0.37 -9.20 -18.57
CA LYS A 105 0.98 -9.77 -18.72
C LYS A 105 1.15 -11.08 -17.97
N ILE A 106 0.49 -11.25 -16.83
CA ILE A 106 0.67 -12.37 -15.92
C ILE A 106 -0.66 -13.07 -15.69
N SER A 107 -0.71 -14.34 -16.03
CA SER A 107 -1.94 -15.12 -15.97
C SER A 107 -2.34 -15.44 -14.54
N LYS A 108 -3.65 -15.49 -14.29
CA LYS A 108 -4.25 -15.67 -12.95
C LYS A 108 -3.80 -16.94 -12.25
N GLN A 109 -3.52 -18.01 -12.99
CA GLN A 109 -3.08 -19.30 -12.43
C GLN A 109 -1.70 -19.21 -11.77
N GLN A 110 -0.89 -18.21 -12.13
CA GLN A 110 0.47 -18.07 -11.61
C GLN A 110 0.50 -17.31 -10.27
N TRP A 111 -0.49 -16.47 -9.99
CA TRP A 111 -0.49 -15.57 -8.83
C TRP A 111 -0.30 -16.27 -7.48
N PRO A 112 -0.91 -17.45 -7.20
CA PRO A 112 -0.75 -18.11 -5.89
C PRO A 112 0.65 -18.68 -5.62
N VAL A 113 1.50 -18.79 -6.64
CA VAL A 113 2.80 -19.47 -6.55
C VAL A 113 3.97 -18.54 -6.89
N LEU A 114 3.69 -17.40 -7.53
CA LEU A 114 4.67 -16.44 -8.02
C LEU A 114 5.45 -15.78 -6.90
N LYS A 115 6.78 -15.85 -6.97
CA LYS A 115 7.66 -15.04 -6.11
C LYS A 115 7.95 -13.70 -6.77
N GLU A 116 8.19 -12.68 -5.95
CA GLU A 116 8.48 -11.32 -6.43
C GLU A 116 9.68 -11.24 -7.40
N SER A 117 10.67 -12.13 -7.23
CA SER A 117 11.84 -12.27 -8.10
C SER A 117 11.51 -12.83 -9.49
N GLU A 118 10.42 -13.59 -9.62
CA GLU A 118 10.02 -14.26 -10.87
C GLU A 118 9.04 -13.42 -11.68
N VAL A 119 8.48 -12.38 -11.07
CA VAL A 119 7.51 -11.47 -11.70
C VAL A 119 8.24 -10.48 -12.61
N ASN A 120 8.17 -10.75 -13.92
CA ASN A 120 8.66 -9.86 -14.99
C ASN A 120 7.68 -8.71 -15.25
N PHE A 121 7.55 -7.82 -14.28
CA PHE A 121 6.73 -6.62 -14.38
C PHE A 121 7.55 -5.40 -13.95
N THR A 122 8.25 -4.80 -14.90
CA THR A 122 9.21 -3.70 -14.71
C THR A 122 8.58 -2.31 -14.83
N THR A 123 7.28 -2.21 -15.10
CA THR A 123 6.60 -0.93 -15.36
C THR A 123 6.17 -0.21 -14.09
N LEU A 124 6.16 -0.87 -12.93
CA LEU A 124 5.78 -0.24 -11.64
C LEU A 124 6.60 1.00 -11.29
N PRO A 125 7.95 0.98 -11.33
CA PRO A 125 8.75 2.16 -11.02
C PRO A 125 8.46 3.35 -11.95
N ASP A 126 8.26 3.08 -13.24
CA ASP A 126 7.94 4.11 -14.23
C ASP A 126 6.57 4.74 -13.94
N TYR A 127 5.58 3.92 -13.57
CA TYR A 127 4.28 4.40 -13.11
C TYR A 127 4.39 5.23 -11.83
N LEU A 128 5.16 4.76 -10.86
CA LEU A 128 5.38 5.47 -9.61
C LEU A 128 6.02 6.85 -9.85
N GLN A 129 6.99 6.95 -10.76
CA GLN A 129 7.63 8.20 -11.13
C GLN A 129 6.67 9.12 -11.91
N LYS A 130 5.98 8.60 -12.93
CA LYS A 130 5.05 9.36 -13.77
C LYS A 130 3.90 9.96 -12.97
N TYR A 131 3.39 9.22 -11.98
CA TYR A 131 2.27 9.65 -11.15
C TYR A 131 2.71 10.50 -9.94
N GLN A 132 4.00 10.84 -9.80
CA GLN A 132 4.41 11.86 -8.81
C GLN A 132 3.76 13.23 -9.10
N ASN A 133 3.44 13.54 -10.36
CA ASN A 133 2.68 14.72 -10.74
C ASN A 133 1.22 14.34 -11.11
N PRO A 134 0.24 14.57 -10.21
CA PRO A 134 -1.17 14.27 -10.48
C PRO A 134 -1.74 15.00 -11.70
N LYS A 135 -1.23 16.20 -12.03
CA LYS A 135 -1.77 17.02 -13.12
C LYS A 135 -1.39 16.49 -14.50
N GLU A 136 -0.18 15.94 -14.64
CA GLU A 136 0.28 15.33 -15.90
C GLU A 136 -0.35 13.96 -16.15
N SER A 137 -0.77 13.27 -15.09
CA SER A 137 -1.50 12.01 -15.20
C SER A 137 -2.98 12.21 -15.51
N ASP A 138 -3.58 13.35 -15.14
CA ASP A 138 -5.00 13.66 -15.35
C ASP A 138 -5.39 13.79 -16.84
N ALA A 139 -4.47 14.21 -17.71
CA ALA A 139 -4.69 14.22 -19.16
C ALA A 139 -4.95 12.81 -19.75
N MET A 140 -4.57 11.75 -19.02
CA MET A 140 -4.84 10.35 -19.37
C MET A 140 -6.19 9.85 -18.82
N THR A 141 -6.83 10.59 -17.90
CA THR A 141 -8.02 10.20 -17.10
C THR A 141 -9.33 10.70 -17.74
N ARG A 142 -9.48 10.57 -19.06
CA ARG A 142 -10.81 10.67 -19.70
C ARG A 142 -11.65 9.40 -19.49
N ILE A 143 -11.05 8.36 -18.92
CA ILE A 143 -11.75 7.14 -18.51
C ILE A 143 -12.11 7.28 -17.03
N GLN A 144 -13.36 6.91 -16.72
CA GLN A 144 -13.99 6.78 -15.40
C GLN A 144 -14.79 7.96 -14.84
N SER A 145 -15.99 8.12 -15.39
CA SER A 145 -17.20 8.42 -14.58
C SER A 145 -17.50 7.29 -13.56
N ASP A 146 -17.07 6.05 -13.83
CA ASP A 146 -17.36 4.87 -12.99
C ASP A 146 -16.66 4.86 -11.61
N LEU A 147 -15.60 5.66 -11.43
CA LEU A 147 -14.89 5.76 -10.14
C LEU A 147 -15.67 6.58 -9.11
N ASP A 148 -16.49 7.54 -9.55
CA ASP A 148 -17.25 8.42 -8.66
C ASP A 148 -18.46 7.70 -8.04
N GLU A 149 -18.93 6.59 -8.63
CA GLU A 149 -20.06 5.79 -8.09
C GLU A 149 -19.63 4.73 -7.06
N THR A 150 -18.34 4.44 -6.96
CA THR A 150 -17.86 3.34 -6.11
C THR A 150 -17.54 3.83 -4.70
N LYS A 151 -18.29 3.32 -3.71
CA LYS A 151 -18.06 3.65 -2.29
C LYS A 151 -16.66 3.24 -1.85
N ILE A 152 -15.87 4.21 -1.40
CA ILE A 152 -14.53 3.99 -0.82
C ILE A 152 -14.68 4.10 0.70
N ILE A 153 -14.28 3.05 1.42
CA ILE A 153 -14.32 3.01 2.88
C ILE A 153 -13.13 3.82 3.41
N LEU A 154 -13.39 4.82 4.25
CA LEU A 154 -12.33 5.61 4.87
C LEU A 154 -12.11 5.19 6.32
N TYR A 155 -10.87 4.82 6.62
CA TYR A 155 -10.38 4.53 7.96
C TYR A 155 -9.46 5.68 8.41
N ASN A 156 -9.66 6.18 9.62
CA ASN A 156 -8.89 7.34 10.12
C ASN A 156 -7.53 6.96 10.71
N THR A 157 -7.36 5.70 11.10
CA THR A 157 -6.13 5.15 11.68
C THR A 157 -5.95 3.70 11.26
N MET A 158 -4.72 3.21 11.27
CA MET A 158 -4.41 1.79 11.08
C MET A 158 -5.14 0.92 12.11
N GLU A 159 -5.27 1.38 13.35
CA GLU A 159 -5.96 0.66 14.42
C GLU A 159 -7.44 0.38 14.09
N SER A 160 -8.10 1.29 13.36
CA SER A 160 -9.50 1.10 12.96
C SER A 160 -9.72 -0.01 11.92
N VAL A 161 -8.63 -0.48 11.29
CA VAL A 161 -8.61 -1.59 10.34
C VAL A 161 -8.35 -2.94 11.04
N LEU A 162 -7.82 -2.91 12.27
CA LEU A 162 -7.49 -4.11 13.05
C LEU A 162 -8.73 -4.73 13.69
N GLN A 163 -8.62 -6.01 14.06
CA GLN A 163 -9.70 -6.69 14.78
C GLN A 163 -9.77 -6.22 16.24
N ARG A 164 -10.96 -6.37 16.85
CA ARG A 164 -11.15 -6.04 18.26
C ARG A 164 -10.20 -6.85 19.14
N GLY A 165 -9.38 -6.15 19.93
CA GLY A 165 -8.40 -6.76 20.84
C GLY A 165 -7.01 -7.01 20.22
N GLU A 166 -6.84 -6.71 18.93
CA GLU A 166 -5.56 -6.78 18.24
C GLU A 166 -4.81 -5.45 18.35
N LYS A 167 -3.49 -5.51 18.59
CA LYS A 167 -2.63 -4.32 18.67
C LYS A 167 -1.61 -4.32 17.54
N LEU A 168 -1.38 -3.15 16.95
CA LEU A 168 -0.35 -2.97 15.92
C LEU A 168 1.04 -3.37 16.42
N ASP A 169 1.35 -3.09 17.69
CA ASP A 169 2.63 -3.44 18.31
C ASP A 169 2.88 -4.96 18.31
N ASP A 170 1.85 -5.75 18.59
CA ASP A 170 1.93 -7.22 18.60
C ASP A 170 2.16 -7.77 17.19
N LEU A 171 1.53 -7.15 16.19
CA LEU A 171 1.73 -7.49 14.77
C LEU A 171 3.14 -7.15 14.29
N VAL A 172 3.67 -5.98 14.69
CA VAL A 172 5.04 -5.59 14.38
C VAL A 172 6.04 -6.55 15.01
N GLU A 173 5.83 -6.96 16.26
CA GLU A 173 6.72 -7.89 16.95
C GLU A 173 6.74 -9.29 16.31
N LYS A 174 5.57 -9.80 15.92
CA LYS A 174 5.41 -11.11 15.28
C LYS A 174 5.77 -11.14 13.79
N SER A 175 5.89 -9.98 13.13
CA SER A 175 6.17 -9.92 11.70
C SER A 175 7.54 -10.51 11.37
N GLU A 176 7.57 -11.48 10.44
CA GLU A 176 8.81 -12.02 9.86
C GLU A 176 9.38 -11.12 8.76
N GLY A 177 8.55 -10.23 8.19
CA GLY A 177 8.95 -9.29 7.13
C GLY A 177 9.62 -8.01 7.65
N LEU A 178 9.68 -7.82 8.97
CA LEU A 178 10.37 -6.69 9.59
C LEU A 178 11.68 -7.15 10.22
N SER A 179 12.79 -6.55 9.84
CA SER A 179 14.09 -6.77 10.47
C SER A 179 14.09 -6.28 11.92
N THR A 180 15.01 -6.79 12.74
CA THR A 180 15.21 -6.33 14.12
C THR A 180 15.49 -4.82 14.19
N GLN A 181 16.18 -4.29 13.20
CA GLN A 181 16.44 -2.85 13.07
C GLN A 181 15.14 -2.08 12.86
N SER A 182 14.27 -2.52 11.95
CA SER A 182 12.98 -1.89 11.69
C SER A 182 12.04 -1.95 12.89
N LYS A 183 11.95 -3.10 13.56
CA LYS A 183 11.18 -3.23 14.80
C LYS A 183 11.67 -2.26 15.88
N THR A 184 12.99 -2.10 16.02
CA THR A 184 13.60 -1.14 16.96
C THR A 184 13.34 0.31 16.55
N PHE A 185 13.43 0.61 15.25
CA PHE A 185 13.13 1.93 14.69
C PHE A 185 11.70 2.35 15.03
N TYR A 186 10.72 1.49 14.81
CA TYR A 186 9.32 1.75 15.16
C TYR A 186 9.11 1.96 16.66
N LYS A 187 9.65 1.06 17.50
CA LYS A 187 9.56 1.19 18.96
C LYS A 187 10.18 2.52 19.45
N THR A 188 11.28 2.95 18.83
CA THR A 188 11.97 4.20 19.17
C THR A 188 11.19 5.42 18.70
N ALA A 189 10.74 5.44 17.45
CA ALA A 189 9.94 6.52 16.89
C ALA A 189 8.64 6.75 17.68
N LYS A 190 7.95 5.67 18.06
CA LYS A 190 6.75 5.74 18.90
C LYS A 190 7.06 6.36 20.27
N LYS A 191 8.16 5.97 20.92
CA LYS A 191 8.60 6.54 22.21
C LYS A 191 8.95 8.02 22.10
N THR A 192 9.71 8.40 21.08
CA THR A 192 10.12 9.80 20.85
C THR A 192 8.91 10.69 20.60
N ASN A 193 7.94 10.24 19.79
CA ASN A 193 6.71 10.98 19.53
C ASN A 193 5.72 10.97 20.72
N SER A 194 5.88 10.05 21.69
CA SER A 194 5.09 10.02 22.93
C SER A 194 5.64 10.94 24.04
N CYS A 195 6.90 11.38 23.94
CA CYS A 195 7.59 12.15 24.98
C CYS A 195 7.54 13.68 24.80
N CYS A 196 6.42 14.21 24.32
CA CYS A 196 6.14 15.65 24.28
C CYS A 196 4.74 15.96 24.84
N VAL A 197 4.45 15.42 26.02
CA VAL A 197 3.52 16.02 26.98
C VAL A 197 4.38 16.56 28.14
N ILE A 198 5.22 17.54 27.85
CA ILE A 198 5.81 18.38 28.91
C ILE A 198 5.25 19.78 28.68
N LEU A 199 4.28 20.11 29.54
CA LEU A 199 3.57 21.37 29.76
C LEU A 199 2.48 21.76 28.75
#